data_AF-A0A2N5VAY8-F1
#
_entry.id   AF-A0A2N5VAY8-F1
#
_cell.length_a   1.000
_cell.length_b   1.000
_cell.length_c   1.000
_cell.angle_alpha   90.00
_cell.angle_beta   90.00
_cell.angle_gamma   90.00
#
_symmetry.space_group_name_H-M   'P 1'
#
loop_
_entity.id
_entity.type
_entity.pdbx_description
1 polymer ?
#
loop_
_entity_poly.entity_id
_entity_poly.type
_entity_poly.pdbx_seq_one_letter_code
_entity_poly.pdbx_strand_id
1 'polypeptide(L)'
;MLANPDIPETFELKGWYNNEGANTKIKSHSSSGGAIGREVTKDTLKTVAEIKEALLGTNKHGDYLNFCTTMMYIKSDTISYHACPTNWCNKKMVHNGDNDWQCKKCDKLFTAPDHRYLMQMMAQDHTGTLWLLGFNRLGQVILPMTANELIAIKETNKVQYQKVVTNATART
;
A
#
# COMPACT_ATOMS: atom_id res chain seq x y z
N MET A 1 -26.77 8.94 -26.49
CA MET A 1 -25.68 8.46 -27.36
C MET A 1 -26.26 8.31 -28.75
N LEU A 2 -25.65 8.93 -29.77
CA LEU A 2 -26.19 8.96 -31.13
C LEU A 2 -25.38 7.98 -31.98
N ALA A 3 -26.04 7.01 -32.60
CA ALA A 3 -25.40 6.02 -33.46
C ALA A 3 -25.44 6.50 -34.92
N ASN A 4 -24.28 6.48 -35.60
CA ASN A 4 -24.10 6.85 -37.01
C ASN A 4 -24.69 8.23 -37.38
N PRO A 5 -24.20 9.34 -36.80
CA PRO A 5 -24.68 10.66 -37.17
C PRO A 5 -24.33 11.01 -38.62
N ASP A 6 -25.23 11.74 -39.29
CA ASP A 6 -25.02 12.28 -40.65
C ASP A 6 -24.08 13.50 -40.61
N ILE A 7 -22.80 13.23 -40.33
CA ILE A 7 -21.72 14.22 -40.34
C ILE A 7 -20.55 13.69 -41.19
N PRO A 8 -19.78 14.58 -41.86
CA PRO A 8 -18.67 14.20 -42.73
C PRO A 8 -17.71 13.18 -42.12
N GLU A 9 -17.36 13.36 -40.84
CA GLU A 9 -16.42 12.53 -40.09
C GLU A 9 -16.88 11.07 -39.98
N THR A 10 -18.20 10.83 -39.91
CA THR A 10 -18.76 9.47 -39.85
C THR A 10 -18.63 8.77 -41.19
N PHE A 11 -18.82 9.49 -42.30
CA PHE A 11 -18.64 8.95 -43.64
C PHE A 11 -17.17 8.64 -43.92
N GLU A 12 -16.26 9.51 -43.51
CA GLU A 12 -14.81 9.29 -43.61
C GLU A 12 -14.37 8.06 -42.80
N LEU A 13 -14.80 7.95 -41.53
CA LEU A 13 -14.46 6.81 -40.68
C LEU A 13 -15.03 5.49 -41.22
N LYS A 14 -16.27 5.50 -41.72
CA LYS A 14 -16.91 4.33 -42.35
C LYS A 14 -16.20 3.91 -43.63
N GLY A 15 -15.80 4.88 -44.47
CA GLY A 15 -15.02 4.65 -45.67
C GLY A 15 -13.67 4.01 -45.34
N TRP A 16 -12.93 4.58 -44.38
CA TRP A 16 -11.67 4.02 -43.91
C TRP A 16 -11.83 2.59 -43.38
N TYR A 17 -12.82 2.33 -42.52
CA TYR A 17 -13.01 1.01 -41.92
C TYR A 17 -13.30 -0.07 -42.97
N ASN A 18 -14.16 0.23 -43.94
CA ASN A 18 -14.53 -0.69 -45.01
C ASN A 18 -13.37 -1.00 -45.97
N ASN A 19 -12.46 -0.03 -46.20
CA ASN A 19 -11.36 -0.19 -47.14
C ASN A 19 -10.13 -0.86 -46.51
N GLU A 20 -9.72 -0.42 -45.32
CA GLU A 20 -8.44 -0.83 -44.71
C GLU A 20 -8.54 -1.10 -43.21
N GLY A 21 -9.39 -0.36 -42.49
CA GLY A 21 -9.44 -0.39 -41.03
C GLY A 21 -9.85 -1.74 -40.44
N ALA A 22 -10.71 -2.51 -41.11
CA ALA A 22 -11.16 -3.83 -40.65
C ALA A 22 -10.00 -4.84 -40.49
N ASN A 23 -8.94 -4.70 -41.27
CA ASN A 23 -7.78 -5.60 -41.27
C ASN A 23 -6.55 -5.01 -40.55
N THR A 24 -6.68 -3.80 -40.00
CA THR A 24 -5.58 -3.11 -39.33
C THR A 24 -5.33 -3.71 -37.94
N LYS A 25 -4.07 -3.90 -37.56
CA LYS A 25 -3.70 -4.32 -36.20
C LYS A 25 -3.96 -3.18 -35.22
N ILE A 26 -4.95 -3.36 -34.35
CA ILE A 26 -5.29 -2.39 -33.30
C ILE A 26 -4.35 -2.60 -32.11
N LYS A 27 -3.86 -1.49 -31.54
CA LYS A 27 -3.15 -1.50 -30.25
C LYS A 27 -4.17 -1.42 -29.14
N SER A 28 -4.18 -2.40 -28.25
CA SER A 28 -5.00 -2.32 -27.03
C SER A 28 -4.46 -1.19 -26.15
N HIS A 29 -5.34 -0.28 -25.72
CA HIS A 29 -5.04 0.73 -24.70
C HIS A 29 -5.30 0.22 -23.28
N SER A 30 -5.54 -1.08 -23.09
CA SER A 30 -5.61 -1.67 -21.76
C SER A 30 -4.26 -1.49 -21.04
N SER A 31 -4.21 -0.59 -20.05
CA SER A 31 -3.10 -0.53 -19.11
C SER A 31 -3.15 -1.80 -18.25
N SER A 32 -2.20 -2.71 -18.44
CA SER A 32 -2.06 -3.94 -17.66
C SER A 32 -1.55 -3.71 -16.22
N GLY A 33 -1.47 -2.46 -15.78
CA GLY A 33 -1.24 -2.11 -14.38
C GLY A 33 -2.55 -2.20 -13.63
N GLY A 34 -2.65 -3.13 -12.67
CA GLY A 34 -3.78 -3.21 -11.75
C GLY A 34 -4.09 -1.85 -11.12
N ALA A 35 -5.33 -1.67 -10.65
CA ALA A 35 -5.94 -0.43 -10.14
C ALA A 35 -5.18 0.32 -9.01
N ILE A 36 -3.96 -0.07 -8.68
CA ILE A 36 -3.03 0.63 -7.79
C ILE A 36 -2.46 1.83 -8.56
N GLY A 37 -3.02 3.02 -8.32
CA GLY A 37 -2.53 4.28 -8.92
C GLY A 37 -3.49 4.95 -9.90
N ARG A 38 -4.78 4.58 -9.90
CA ARG A 38 -5.81 5.44 -10.51
C ARG A 38 -5.75 6.82 -9.84
N GLU A 39 -5.78 7.89 -10.64
CA GLU A 39 -5.76 9.26 -10.12
C GLU A 39 -6.83 9.40 -9.03
N VAL A 40 -6.42 9.91 -7.87
CA VAL A 40 -7.32 10.12 -6.74
C VAL A 40 -8.22 11.30 -7.07
N THR A 41 -9.34 11.02 -7.74
CA THR A 41 -10.41 12.00 -7.91
C THR A 41 -11.45 11.84 -6.80
N LYS A 42 -12.26 12.88 -6.57
CA LYS A 42 -13.35 12.84 -5.58
C LYS A 42 -14.27 11.63 -5.79
N ASP A 43 -14.51 11.25 -7.04
CA ASP A 43 -15.39 10.11 -7.40
C ASP A 43 -14.78 8.74 -7.08
N THR A 44 -13.47 8.68 -6.81
CA THR A 44 -12.78 7.43 -6.43
C THR A 44 -12.61 7.26 -4.92
N LEU A 45 -12.88 8.30 -4.14
CA LEU A 45 -12.77 8.25 -2.68
C LEU A 45 -13.99 7.56 -2.08
N LYS A 46 -13.74 6.61 -1.18
CA LYS A 46 -14.75 5.98 -0.34
C LYS A 46 -14.58 6.43 1.11
N THR A 47 -15.70 6.53 1.81
CA THR A 47 -15.75 6.70 3.26
C THR A 47 -15.60 5.35 3.97
N VAL A 48 -15.24 5.38 5.25
CA VAL A 48 -15.12 4.16 6.06
C VAL A 48 -16.45 3.40 6.15
N ALA A 49 -17.59 4.10 6.24
CA ALA A 49 -18.91 3.46 6.23
C ALA A 49 -19.18 2.73 4.92
N GLU A 50 -18.95 3.37 3.77
CA GLU A 50 -19.14 2.72 2.46
C GLU A 50 -18.26 1.49 2.27
N ILE A 51 -17.01 1.53 2.77
CA ILE A 51 -16.11 0.37 2.73
C ILE A 51 -16.71 -0.82 3.50
N LYS A 52 -17.29 -0.56 4.67
CA LYS A 52 -17.87 -1.59 5.54
C LYS A 52 -19.21 -2.10 5.00
N GLU A 53 -20.10 -1.20 4.60
CA GLU A 53 -21.45 -1.52 4.12
C GLU A 53 -21.41 -2.29 2.79
N ALA A 54 -20.49 -1.94 1.90
CA ALA A 54 -20.26 -2.67 0.66
C ALA A 54 -19.42 -3.96 0.83
N LEU A 55 -19.02 -4.28 2.07
CA LEU A 55 -18.21 -5.46 2.41
C LEU A 55 -16.94 -5.60 1.55
N LEU A 56 -16.27 -4.47 1.28
CA LEU A 56 -15.08 -4.46 0.43
C LEU A 56 -13.93 -5.23 1.11
N GLY A 57 -13.20 -6.01 0.32
CA GLY A 57 -12.10 -6.87 0.76
C GLY A 57 -12.53 -8.27 1.20
N THR A 58 -13.83 -8.60 1.15
CA THR A 58 -14.33 -9.95 1.49
C THR A 58 -14.33 -10.92 0.32
N ASN A 59 -14.14 -10.42 -0.91
CA ASN A 59 -14.08 -11.26 -2.11
C ASN A 59 -12.70 -11.96 -2.23
N LYS A 60 -12.60 -12.97 -3.10
CA LYS A 60 -11.37 -13.76 -3.30
C LYS A 60 -10.22 -12.98 -3.94
N HIS A 61 -10.52 -11.90 -4.67
CA HIS A 61 -9.55 -11.16 -5.49
C HIS A 61 -9.03 -9.89 -4.82
N GLY A 62 -9.60 -9.51 -3.67
CA GLY A 62 -9.36 -8.24 -3.00
C GLY A 62 -10.02 -7.07 -3.74
N ASP A 63 -10.24 -5.98 -3.00
CA ASP A 63 -10.71 -4.71 -3.54
C ASP A 63 -9.63 -3.64 -3.39
N TYR A 64 -9.50 -2.79 -4.40
CA TYR A 64 -8.61 -1.63 -4.38
C TYR A 64 -9.46 -0.37 -4.27
N LEU A 65 -9.10 0.50 -3.34
CA LEU A 65 -9.88 1.69 -3.01
C LEU A 65 -8.96 2.83 -2.59
N ASN A 66 -9.47 4.05 -2.73
CA ASN A 66 -8.89 5.26 -2.15
C ASN A 66 -9.84 5.78 -1.09
N PHE A 67 -9.30 6.31 0.00
CA PHE A 67 -10.07 6.90 1.10
C PHE A 67 -9.20 7.93 1.82
N CYS A 68 -9.83 8.87 2.51
CA CYS A 68 -9.14 9.91 3.27
C CYS A 68 -9.51 9.76 4.74
N THR A 69 -8.51 9.57 5.61
CA THR A 69 -8.71 9.36 7.04
C THR A 69 -7.58 10.01 7.83
N THR A 70 -7.85 10.31 9.09
CA THR A 70 -6.86 10.77 10.04
C THR A 70 -6.34 9.58 10.85
N MET A 71 -5.03 9.49 11.01
CA MET A 71 -4.39 8.45 11.80
C MET A 71 -4.61 8.72 13.29
N MET A 72 -5.43 7.93 13.98
CA MET A 72 -5.79 8.18 15.38
C MET A 72 -4.87 7.47 16.36
N TYR A 73 -4.39 6.27 16.00
CA TYR A 73 -3.58 5.45 16.89
C TYR A 73 -2.60 4.58 16.10
N ILE A 74 -1.38 4.45 16.59
CA ILE A 74 -0.37 3.53 16.06
C ILE A 74 0.00 2.56 17.18
N LYS A 75 -0.10 1.25 16.91
CA LYS A 75 0.27 0.22 17.87
C LYS A 75 1.78 0.20 18.06
N SER A 76 2.23 0.59 19.25
CA SER A 76 3.65 0.77 19.61
C SER A 76 4.41 -0.52 19.89
N ASP A 77 3.73 -1.61 20.21
CA ASP A 77 4.38 -2.75 20.85
C ASP A 77 5.09 -3.62 19.81
N THR A 78 4.44 -3.80 18.67
CA THR A 78 4.85 -4.67 17.55
C THR A 78 4.97 -3.88 16.25
N ILE A 79 5.70 -2.75 16.29
CA ILE A 79 5.78 -1.81 15.17
C ILE A 79 6.68 -2.30 14.01
N SER A 80 7.58 -3.24 14.29
CA SER A 80 8.52 -3.83 13.34
C SER A 80 8.74 -5.32 13.59
N TYR A 81 9.41 -6.00 12.66
CA TYR A 81 9.85 -7.37 12.79
C TYR A 81 11.30 -7.53 12.32
N HIS A 82 11.99 -8.55 12.85
CA HIS A 82 13.34 -8.95 12.44
C HIS A 82 13.31 -9.59 11.05
N ALA A 83 13.83 -8.89 10.04
CA ALA A 83 13.88 -9.31 8.64
C ALA A 83 15.31 -9.60 8.19
N CYS A 84 15.43 -10.36 7.10
CA CYS A 84 16.73 -10.62 6.46
C CYS A 84 17.38 -9.31 5.98
N PRO A 85 18.65 -9.03 6.33
CA PRO A 85 19.37 -7.83 5.86
C PRO A 85 19.62 -7.78 4.36
N THR A 86 19.40 -8.89 3.64
CA THR A 86 19.59 -8.93 2.19
C THR A 86 18.51 -8.11 1.47
N ASN A 87 18.91 -7.21 0.58
CA ASN A 87 18.02 -6.24 -0.10
C ASN A 87 16.80 -6.86 -0.81
N TRP A 88 16.91 -8.09 -1.35
CA TRP A 88 15.82 -8.77 -2.06
C TRP A 88 14.97 -9.70 -1.17
N CYS A 89 15.27 -9.79 0.13
CA CYS A 89 14.61 -10.72 1.04
C CYS A 89 13.90 -9.98 2.17
N ASN A 90 12.59 -10.20 2.32
CA ASN A 90 11.75 -9.69 3.42
C ASN A 90 11.41 -10.77 4.45
N LYS A 91 12.06 -11.95 4.41
CA LYS A 91 11.67 -13.07 5.26
C LYS A 91 11.99 -12.75 6.72
N LYS A 92 11.02 -12.95 7.62
CA LYS A 92 11.22 -12.89 9.06
C LYS A 92 12.29 -13.90 9.48
N MET A 93 13.24 -13.44 10.29
CA MET A 93 14.34 -14.26 10.79
C MET A 93 13.99 -14.93 12.12
N VAL A 94 14.73 -16.00 12.41
CA VAL A 94 14.68 -16.73 13.68
C VAL A 94 15.99 -16.50 14.42
N HIS A 95 15.91 -16.30 15.73
CA HIS A 95 17.08 -16.17 16.60
C HIS A 95 17.48 -17.56 17.10
N ASN A 96 18.71 -17.99 16.81
CA ASN A 96 19.18 -19.35 17.12
C ASN A 96 19.88 -19.47 18.49
N GLY A 97 19.90 -18.42 19.31
CA GLY A 97 20.44 -18.47 20.67
C GLY A 97 21.91 -18.09 20.79
N ASP A 98 22.74 -18.42 19.78
CA ASP A 98 24.19 -18.13 19.75
C ASP A 98 24.52 -16.71 19.27
N ASN A 99 23.63 -15.72 19.50
CA ASN A 99 23.65 -14.38 18.87
C ASN A 99 23.52 -14.36 17.34
N ASP A 100 23.28 -15.52 16.72
CA ASP A 100 23.11 -15.62 15.27
C ASP A 100 21.62 -15.61 14.88
N TRP A 101 21.33 -14.79 13.87
CA TRP A 101 20.03 -14.69 13.21
C TRP A 101 20.05 -15.50 11.92
N GLN A 102 19.13 -16.46 11.78
CA GLN A 102 19.04 -17.29 10.59
C GLN A 102 17.88 -16.87 9.69
N CYS A 103 18.19 -16.69 8.40
CA CYS A 103 17.17 -16.56 7.36
C CYS A 103 16.95 -17.89 6.63
N LYS A 104 15.83 -18.57 6.88
CA LYS A 104 15.47 -19.84 6.22
C LYS A 104 15.32 -19.76 4.69
N LYS A 105 15.07 -18.55 4.14
CA LYS A 105 14.92 -18.36 2.69
C LYS A 105 16.28 -18.23 1.98
N CYS A 106 17.21 -17.52 2.60
CA CYS A 106 18.54 -17.28 2.03
C CYS A 106 19.55 -18.35 2.46
N ASP A 107 19.20 -19.16 3.46
CA ASP A 107 20.06 -20.12 4.15
C ASP A 107 21.38 -19.50 4.61
N LYS A 108 21.27 -18.36 5.31
CA LYS A 108 22.40 -17.56 5.80
C LYS A 108 22.18 -17.17 7.25
N LEU A 109 23.30 -17.11 7.98
CA LEU A 109 23.41 -16.54 9.31
C LEU A 109 23.87 -15.08 9.22
N PHE A 110 23.35 -14.26 10.13
CA PHE A 110 23.69 -12.86 10.27
C PHE A 110 23.88 -12.54 11.75
N THR A 111 24.79 -11.63 12.06
CA THR A 111 25.04 -11.18 13.43
C THR A 111 23.90 -10.31 13.98
N ALA A 112 23.17 -9.62 13.09
CA ALA A 112 22.03 -8.80 13.44
C ALA A 112 20.95 -8.87 12.34
N PRO A 113 19.66 -8.73 12.71
CA PRO A 113 18.59 -8.64 11.75
C PRO A 113 18.44 -7.20 11.25
N ASP A 114 17.71 -7.02 10.16
CA ASP A 114 17.21 -5.72 9.72
C ASP A 114 15.78 -5.53 10.25
N HIS A 115 15.49 -4.47 10.99
CA HIS A 115 14.11 -4.17 11.39
C HIS A 115 13.36 -3.58 10.20
N ARG A 116 12.19 -4.14 9.90
CA ARG A 116 11.27 -3.59 8.90
C ARG A 116 9.91 -3.30 9.52
N TYR A 117 9.32 -2.16 9.16
CA TYR A 117 8.02 -1.80 9.72
C TYR A 117 6.92 -2.78 9.31
N LEU A 118 6.08 -3.07 10.29
CA LEU A 118 4.80 -3.78 10.18
C LEU A 118 3.84 -3.08 11.14
N MET A 119 3.38 -1.89 10.74
CA MET A 119 2.63 -1.01 11.63
C MET A 119 1.15 -1.35 11.56
N GLN A 120 0.58 -1.65 12.72
CA GLN A 120 -0.87 -1.69 12.88
C GLN A 120 -1.34 -0.33 13.37
N MET A 121 -2.31 0.24 12.68
CA MET A 121 -2.76 1.59 12.95
C MET A 121 -4.28 1.68 12.87
N MET A 122 -4.88 2.53 13.69
CA MET A 122 -6.29 2.87 13.60
C MET A 122 -6.42 4.22 12.91
N ALA A 123 -7.21 4.27 11.85
CA ALA A 123 -7.54 5.50 11.14
C ALA A 123 -9.04 5.77 11.19
N GLN A 124 -9.41 7.04 11.13
CA GLN A 124 -10.79 7.50 11.29
C GLN A 124 -11.15 8.56 10.26
N ASP A 125 -12.38 8.50 9.75
CA ASP A 125 -13.04 9.62 9.09
C ASP A 125 -14.34 10.00 9.82
N HIS A 126 -15.10 10.91 9.25
CA HIS A 126 -16.39 11.36 9.80
C HIS A 126 -17.48 10.26 9.82
N THR A 127 -17.26 9.12 9.17
CA THR A 127 -18.21 8.02 9.05
C THR A 127 -17.84 6.79 9.88
N GLY A 128 -16.58 6.64 10.29
CA GLY A 128 -16.17 5.56 11.17
C GLY A 128 -14.67 5.37 11.30
N THR A 129 -14.29 4.27 11.94
CA THR A 129 -12.90 3.86 12.19
C THR A 129 -12.56 2.54 11.50
N LEU A 130 -11.31 2.35 11.10
CA LEU A 130 -10.79 1.08 10.57
C LEU A 130 -9.35 0.82 11.02
N TRP A 131 -8.95 -0.44 10.99
CA TRP A 131 -7.58 -0.86 11.25
C TRP A 131 -6.84 -1.07 9.93
N LEU A 132 -5.63 -0.49 9.85
CA LEU A 132 -4.73 -0.55 8.72
C LEU A 132 -3.45 -1.28 9.09
N LEU A 133 -2.89 -1.98 8.11
CA LEU A 133 -1.57 -2.59 8.20
C LEU A 133 -0.64 -1.92 7.19
N GLY A 134 0.39 -1.24 7.69
CA GLY A 134 1.42 -0.58 6.90
C GLY A 134 2.74 -1.34 6.89
N PHE A 135 3.31 -1.57 5.70
CA PHE A 135 4.62 -2.19 5.55
C PHE A 135 5.75 -1.14 5.52
N ASN A 136 6.99 -1.62 5.47
CA ASN A 136 8.22 -0.82 5.60
C ASN A 136 8.22 0.54 4.90
N ARG A 137 7.83 0.60 3.62
CA ARG A 137 7.81 1.85 2.86
C ARG A 137 6.81 2.87 3.43
N LEU A 138 5.60 2.43 3.77
CA LEU A 138 4.61 3.30 4.42
C LEU A 138 5.06 3.69 5.82
N GLY A 139 5.71 2.76 6.54
CA GLY A 139 6.37 3.02 7.81
C GLY A 139 7.31 4.21 7.79
N GLN A 140 8.22 4.23 6.82
CA GLN A 140 9.20 5.31 6.64
C GLN A 140 8.57 6.64 6.19
N VAL A 141 7.35 6.62 5.64
CA VAL A 141 6.62 7.84 5.28
C VAL A 141 5.92 8.43 6.51
N ILE A 142 5.26 7.58 7.31
CA ILE A 142 4.53 8.01 8.52
C ILE A 142 5.50 8.39 9.65
N LEU A 143 6.56 7.61 9.80
CA LEU A 143 7.67 7.84 10.72
C LEU A 143 8.90 8.09 9.85
N PRO A 144 9.38 9.34 9.69
CA PRO A 144 10.43 9.71 8.74
C PRO A 144 11.83 9.28 9.22
N MET A 145 11.99 7.99 9.51
CA MET A 145 13.20 7.29 9.92
C MET A 145 13.06 5.80 9.57
N THR A 146 14.15 5.07 9.63
CA THR A 146 14.15 3.61 9.49
C THR A 146 13.63 2.95 10.76
N ALA A 147 13.11 1.71 10.63
CA ALA A 147 12.69 0.95 11.80
C ALA A 147 13.88 0.59 12.71
N ASN A 148 15.10 0.44 12.17
CA ASN A 148 16.32 0.25 12.97
C ASN A 148 16.58 1.44 13.89
N GLU A 149 16.53 2.66 13.36
CA GLU A 149 16.70 3.89 14.15
C GLU A 149 15.64 4.01 15.24
N LEU A 150 14.37 3.72 14.90
CA LEU A 150 13.29 3.79 15.88
C LEU A 150 13.46 2.75 17.02
N ILE A 151 13.92 1.54 16.71
CA ILE A 151 14.16 0.51 17.71
C ILE A 151 15.37 0.85 18.59
N ALA A 152 16.44 1.41 18.04
CA ALA A 152 17.55 1.92 18.82
C ALA A 152 17.11 3.02 19.82
N ILE A 153 16.18 3.90 19.41
CA ILE A 153 15.56 4.89 20.30
C ILE A 153 14.73 4.19 21.39
N LYS A 154 13.98 3.13 21.05
CA LYS A 154 13.16 2.36 22.01
C LYS A 154 14.02 1.74 23.12
N GLU A 155 15.20 1.25 22.78
CA GLU A 155 16.14 0.60 23.70
C GLU A 155 16.81 1.62 24.63
N THR A 156 17.15 2.80 24.13
CA THR A 156 17.85 3.85 24.89
C THR A 156 16.90 4.76 25.66
N ASN A 157 15.76 5.12 25.07
CA ASN A 157 14.83 6.10 25.63
C ASN A 157 13.37 5.83 25.24
N LYS A 158 12.66 5.07 26.09
CA LYS A 158 11.23 4.76 25.91
C LYS A 158 10.32 5.99 25.83
N VAL A 159 10.67 7.08 26.52
CA VAL A 159 9.87 8.32 26.49
C VAL A 159 9.99 8.99 25.14
N GLN A 160 11.20 9.07 24.58
CA GLN A 160 11.43 9.60 23.24
C GLN A 160 10.75 8.74 22.18
N TYR A 161 10.84 7.41 22.30
CA TYR A 161 10.12 6.49 21.42
C TYR A 161 8.62 6.79 21.39
N GLN A 162 8.00 6.92 22.57
CA GLN A 162 6.57 7.21 22.67
C GLN A 162 6.23 8.58 22.06
N LYS A 163 7.05 9.60 22.29
CA LYS A 163 6.88 10.92 21.66
C LYS A 163 6.92 10.84 20.13
N VAL A 164 7.86 10.09 19.56
CA VAL A 164 7.97 9.90 18.11
C VAL A 164 6.71 9.26 17.54
N VAL A 165 6.22 8.17 18.17
CA VAL A 165 5.01 7.47 17.72
C VAL A 165 3.77 8.36 17.85
N THR A 166 3.60 9.07 18.97
CA THR A 166 2.47 9.98 19.18
C THR A 166 2.49 11.16 18.21
N ASN A 167 3.65 11.73 17.89
CA ASN A 167 3.76 12.84 16.93
C ASN A 167 3.36 12.45 15.50
N ALA A 168 3.32 11.16 15.18
CA ALA A 168 2.88 10.63 13.89
C ALA A 168 1.35 10.38 13.81
N THR A 169 0.64 10.47 14.94
CA THR A 169 -0.84 10.46 14.98
C THR A 169 -1.41 11.85 14.72
N ALA A 170 -2.74 11.93 14.56
CA ALA A 170 -3.51 13.13 14.26
C ALA A 170 -3.08 13.85 12.96
N ARG A 171 -2.63 13.07 11.97
CA ARG A 171 -2.30 13.52 10.62
C ARG A 171 -3.25 12.88 9.60
N THR A 172 -3.62 13.64 8.57
CA THR A 172 -4.46 13.21 7.43
C THR A 172 -3.58 13.02 6.21
#